data_AF-A0A3A8KZ72-F1
#
_entry.id   AF-A0A3A8KZ72-F1
#
_cell.length_a   1.000
_cell.length_b   1.000
_cell.length_c   1.000
_cell.angle_alpha   90.00
_cell.angle_beta   90.00
_cell.angle_gamma   90.00
#
_symmetry.space_group_name_H-M   'P 1'
#
loop_
_entity.id
_entity.type
_entity.pdbx_description
1 polymer ?
#
loop_
_entity_poly.entity_id
_entity_poly.type
_entity_poly.pdbx_seq_one_letter_code
_entity_poly.pdbx_strand_id
1 'polypeptide(L)'
;MPKGIVTRLIVGLHQLIADQSLVWRSGVVLERDGVRCEIVEEYARRQISVRVFGAYPRELMAIVDNEILRIHGGFRKLRCKTLVPCRCSICARSVSPEMYVFDVLRRFARDGRGIQCQLSYELVDARSLIEETLPGRQGGVEEIVERVSGAAMAPRVSSVGGVMSDVVLREVFVSYAWGGESEEVVDGLERAFLGKNIKLLRDKNEVGYRDSIREFMRRLGRGRYVVVVVGKKYLESPSCMFELTELASSEDFRGRIFPVLLPDAGVFSPVGVIDYVKYWEEKIRELDLKLKEVESTDLGWIQEEISFYRRVRVAMARIAGILRDMNARSVESHRSSSYREIVSAIETRSGGAD
;
A
#
# COMPACT_ATOMS: atom_id res chain seq x y z
N MET A 1 -9.18 -4.85 -8.22
CA MET A 1 -8.92 -6.08 -8.98
C MET A 1 -10.19 -6.39 -9.73
N PRO A 2 -10.17 -6.85 -11.00
CA PRO A 2 -11.37 -7.35 -11.64
C PRO A 2 -12.06 -8.36 -10.72
N LYS A 3 -13.37 -8.22 -10.51
CA LYS A 3 -14.11 -9.14 -9.63
C LYS A 3 -14.10 -10.55 -10.26
N GLY A 4 -13.98 -11.57 -9.42
CA GLY A 4 -14.13 -12.96 -9.83
C GLY A 4 -12.88 -13.61 -10.44
N ILE A 5 -11.67 -13.08 -10.22
CA ILE A 5 -10.44 -13.78 -10.64
C ILE A 5 -10.31 -15.10 -9.88
N VAL A 6 -10.46 -15.11 -8.55
CA VAL A 6 -10.39 -16.36 -7.79
C VAL A 6 -11.57 -17.26 -8.07
N THR A 7 -12.77 -16.73 -8.33
CA THR A 7 -13.89 -17.55 -8.82
C THR A 7 -13.55 -18.25 -10.14
N ARG A 8 -12.92 -17.55 -11.09
CA ARG A 8 -12.44 -18.16 -12.35
C ARG A 8 -11.32 -19.16 -12.13
N LEU A 9 -10.41 -18.93 -11.16
CA LEU A 9 -9.39 -19.89 -10.74
C LEU A 9 -10.02 -21.16 -10.17
N ILE A 10 -11.00 -21.03 -9.28
CA ILE A 10 -11.72 -22.16 -8.68
C ILE A 10 -12.38 -23.01 -9.76
N VAL A 11 -13.06 -22.38 -10.72
CA VAL A 11 -13.66 -23.10 -11.85
C VAL A 11 -12.60 -23.72 -12.75
N GLY A 12 -11.51 -23.01 -13.03
CA GLY A 12 -10.40 -23.50 -13.87
C GLY A 12 -9.64 -24.68 -13.25
N LEU A 13 -9.53 -24.73 -11.92
CA LEU A 13 -8.77 -25.71 -11.16
C LEU A 13 -9.65 -26.66 -10.33
N HIS A 14 -10.94 -26.79 -10.67
CA HIS A 14 -11.91 -27.54 -9.88
C HIS A 14 -11.53 -29.02 -9.63
N GLN A 15 -10.82 -29.64 -10.56
CA GLN A 15 -10.33 -31.02 -10.44
C GLN A 15 -9.22 -31.18 -9.38
N LEU A 16 -8.60 -30.07 -8.95
CA LEU A 16 -7.53 -30.06 -7.95
C LEU A 16 -8.02 -29.60 -6.59
N ILE A 17 -9.32 -29.35 -6.39
CA ILE A 17 -9.85 -28.92 -5.10
C ILE A 17 -9.69 -30.06 -4.09
N ALA A 18 -9.03 -29.79 -2.97
CA ALA A 18 -8.70 -30.79 -1.96
C ALA A 18 -9.95 -31.42 -1.33
N ASP A 19 -10.92 -30.57 -0.99
CA ASP A 19 -12.21 -30.95 -0.40
C ASP A 19 -13.24 -29.86 -0.68
N GLN A 20 -14.51 -30.23 -0.85
CA GLN A 20 -15.60 -29.27 -1.14
C GLN A 20 -15.85 -28.27 0.02
N SER A 21 -15.50 -28.65 1.25
CA SER A 21 -15.53 -27.75 2.43
C SER A 21 -14.40 -26.73 2.46
N LEU A 22 -13.35 -26.92 1.64
CA LEU A 22 -12.17 -26.05 1.54
C LEU A 22 -12.24 -25.10 0.34
N VAL A 23 -13.46 -24.71 -0.03
CA VAL A 23 -13.75 -23.72 -1.08
C VAL A 23 -14.69 -22.67 -0.51
N TRP A 24 -14.34 -21.40 -0.66
CA TRP A 24 -15.18 -20.28 -0.25
C TRP A 24 -15.10 -19.14 -1.25
N ARG A 25 -15.90 -18.10 -1.02
CA ARG A 25 -16.07 -16.99 -1.98
C ARG A 25 -14.76 -16.32 -2.42
N SER A 26 -13.76 -16.29 -1.54
CA SER A 26 -12.50 -15.58 -1.74
C SER A 26 -11.28 -16.48 -1.63
N GLY A 27 -11.43 -17.80 -1.75
CA GLY A 27 -10.28 -18.69 -1.65
C GLY A 27 -10.62 -20.16 -1.82
N VAL A 28 -9.56 -20.95 -1.97
CA VAL A 28 -9.63 -22.38 -2.20
C VAL A 28 -8.35 -23.06 -1.76
N VAL A 29 -8.48 -24.27 -1.22
CA VAL A 29 -7.36 -25.19 -1.03
C VAL A 29 -7.37 -26.22 -2.15
N LEU A 30 -6.27 -26.28 -2.89
CA LEU A 30 -6.00 -27.28 -3.90
C LEU A 30 -5.06 -28.34 -3.34
N GLU A 31 -5.20 -29.59 -3.79
CA GLU A 31 -4.30 -30.68 -3.44
C GLU A 31 -3.97 -31.52 -4.67
N ARG A 32 -2.70 -31.91 -4.78
CA ARG A 32 -2.22 -32.85 -5.78
C ARG A 32 -0.98 -33.57 -5.26
N ASP A 33 -0.94 -34.89 -5.37
CA ASP A 33 0.23 -35.71 -5.03
C ASP A 33 0.77 -35.43 -3.60
N GLY A 34 -0.14 -35.19 -2.64
CA GLY A 34 0.19 -34.86 -1.24
C GLY A 34 0.71 -33.43 -1.01
N VAL A 35 0.74 -32.59 -2.04
CA VAL A 35 1.09 -31.16 -1.95
C VAL A 35 -0.20 -30.35 -1.90
N ARG A 36 -0.29 -29.42 -0.95
CA ARG A 36 -1.42 -28.50 -0.81
C ARG A 36 -1.04 -27.09 -1.24
N CYS A 37 -1.97 -26.42 -1.91
CA CYS A 37 -1.86 -25.02 -2.30
C CYS A 37 -3.10 -24.26 -1.81
N GLU A 38 -2.88 -23.27 -0.97
CA GLU A 38 -3.92 -22.35 -0.57
C GLU A 38 -3.84 -21.09 -1.43
N ILE A 39 -4.97 -20.75 -2.06
CA ILE A 39 -5.13 -19.53 -2.86
C ILE A 39 -6.17 -18.67 -2.17
N VAL A 40 -5.81 -17.44 -1.82
CA VAL A 40 -6.71 -16.50 -1.15
C VAL A 40 -6.72 -15.17 -1.90
N GLU A 41 -7.92 -14.74 -2.30
CA GLU A 41 -8.18 -13.38 -2.78
C GLU A 41 -8.36 -12.45 -1.59
N GLU A 42 -7.40 -11.55 -1.42
CA GLU A 42 -7.50 -10.47 -0.46
C GLU A 42 -7.99 -9.23 -1.22
N TYR A 43 -9.31 -9.12 -1.36
CA TYR A 43 -9.96 -8.02 -2.09
C TYR A 43 -9.50 -6.64 -1.61
N ALA A 44 -9.37 -6.46 -0.29
CA ALA A 44 -8.89 -5.22 0.36
C ALA A 44 -7.47 -4.86 -0.11
N ARG A 45 -6.54 -5.83 -0.11
CA ARG A 45 -5.16 -5.65 -0.58
C ARG A 45 -5.04 -5.60 -2.10
N ARG A 46 -6.10 -5.93 -2.83
CA ARG A 46 -6.08 -6.24 -4.26
C ARG A 46 -4.94 -7.21 -4.60
N GLN A 47 -4.79 -8.24 -3.77
CA GLN A 47 -3.76 -9.27 -3.90
C GLN A 47 -4.40 -10.66 -3.97
N ILE A 48 -3.76 -11.54 -4.72
CA ILE A 48 -4.00 -12.97 -4.63
C ILE A 48 -2.76 -13.55 -3.97
N SER A 49 -2.94 -14.16 -2.82
CA SER A 49 -1.89 -14.82 -2.06
C SER A 49 -1.95 -16.31 -2.40
N VAL A 50 -0.81 -16.87 -2.81
CA VAL A 50 -0.67 -18.29 -3.17
C VAL A 50 0.38 -18.88 -2.24
N ARG A 51 0.02 -19.87 -1.44
CA ARG A 51 0.90 -20.55 -0.49
C ARG A 51 0.91 -22.04 -0.80
N VAL A 52 2.08 -22.61 -1.03
CA VAL A 52 2.23 -24.04 -1.36
C VAL A 52 3.04 -24.75 -0.28
N PHE A 53 2.55 -25.90 0.16
CA PHE A 53 3.15 -26.72 1.20
C PHE A 53 3.17 -28.19 0.77
N GLY A 54 4.31 -28.87 0.96
CA GLY A 54 4.48 -30.30 0.63
C GLY A 54 5.89 -30.61 0.14
N ALA A 55 6.14 -31.88 -0.20
CA ALA A 55 7.46 -32.36 -0.63
C ALA A 55 7.91 -31.78 -2.00
N TYR A 56 6.96 -31.47 -2.89
CA TYR A 56 7.26 -31.01 -4.26
C TYR A 56 6.40 -29.78 -4.65
N PRO A 57 6.59 -28.62 -4.01
CA PRO A 57 5.71 -27.46 -4.19
C PRO A 57 5.78 -26.83 -5.60
N ARG A 58 6.86 -27.07 -6.34
CA ARG A 58 7.13 -26.44 -7.64
C ARG A 58 6.10 -26.83 -8.70
N GLU A 59 5.66 -28.08 -8.73
CA GLU A 59 4.76 -28.61 -9.75
C GLU A 59 3.36 -28.00 -9.64
N LEU A 60 2.79 -28.04 -8.43
CA LEU A 60 1.50 -27.43 -8.15
C LEU A 60 1.54 -25.90 -8.30
N MET A 61 2.64 -25.26 -7.89
CA MET A 61 2.83 -23.82 -8.09
C MET A 61 2.88 -23.43 -9.57
N ALA A 62 3.53 -24.23 -10.42
CA ALA A 62 3.58 -23.98 -11.87
C ALA A 62 2.18 -24.02 -12.50
N ILE A 63 1.35 -25.00 -12.11
CA ILE A 63 -0.02 -25.13 -12.60
C ILE A 63 -0.85 -23.90 -12.19
N VAL A 64 -0.78 -23.52 -10.92
CA VAL A 64 -1.51 -22.36 -10.39
C VAL A 64 -1.06 -21.06 -11.05
N ASP A 65 0.25 -20.85 -11.19
CA ASP A 65 0.80 -19.64 -11.82
C ASP A 65 0.38 -19.52 -13.29
N ASN A 66 0.42 -20.61 -14.06
CA ASN A 66 -0.02 -20.63 -15.44
C ASN A 66 -1.52 -20.29 -15.58
N GLU A 67 -2.35 -20.81 -14.68
CA GLU A 67 -3.78 -20.51 -14.70
C GLU A 67 -4.07 -19.04 -14.34
N ILE A 68 -3.34 -18.49 -13.37
CA ILE A 68 -3.41 -17.05 -13.05
C ILE A 68 -3.03 -16.21 -14.27
N LEU A 69 -1.93 -16.56 -14.95
CA LEU A 69 -1.48 -15.86 -16.16
C LEU A 69 -2.52 -15.96 -17.28
N ARG A 70 -3.14 -17.13 -17.48
CA ARG A 70 -4.22 -17.34 -18.46
C ARG A 70 -5.41 -16.43 -18.19
N ILE A 71 -5.87 -16.35 -16.94
CA ILE A 71 -6.99 -15.48 -16.55
C ILE A 71 -6.63 -14.01 -16.71
N HIS A 72 -5.40 -13.61 -16.33
CA HIS A 72 -4.90 -12.25 -16.49
C HIS A 72 -4.80 -11.83 -17.96
N GLY A 73 -4.35 -12.70 -18.86
CA GLY A 73 -4.28 -12.46 -20.30
C GLY A 73 -5.64 -12.13 -20.93
N GLY A 74 -6.74 -12.55 -20.31
CA GLY A 74 -8.10 -12.19 -20.71
C GLY A 74 -8.48 -10.72 -20.46
N PHE A 75 -7.65 -9.91 -19.79
CA PHE A 75 -7.94 -8.51 -19.48
C PHE A 75 -6.99 -7.54 -20.22
N ARG A 76 -7.54 -6.72 -21.13
CA ARG A 76 -6.77 -5.81 -22.02
C ARG A 76 -5.93 -4.72 -21.34
N LYS A 77 -6.19 -4.36 -20.07
CA LYS A 77 -5.49 -3.25 -19.37
C LYS A 77 -5.13 -3.58 -17.91
N LEU A 78 -5.08 -4.87 -17.54
CA LEU A 78 -4.77 -5.26 -16.17
C LEU A 78 -3.26 -5.17 -15.93
N ARG A 79 -2.84 -4.28 -15.04
CA ARG A 79 -1.44 -4.22 -14.56
C ARG A 79 -1.38 -4.85 -13.16
N CYS A 80 -0.63 -5.94 -13.02
CA CYS A 80 -0.36 -6.59 -11.75
C CYS A 80 1.15 -6.68 -11.52
N LYS A 81 1.57 -6.60 -10.25
CA LYS A 81 2.94 -6.89 -9.84
C LYS A 81 2.94 -8.27 -9.20
N THR A 82 3.91 -9.12 -9.55
CA THR A 82 4.16 -10.37 -8.84
C THR A 82 5.20 -10.13 -7.76
N LEU A 83 4.96 -10.65 -6.57
CA LEU A 83 5.88 -10.58 -5.45
C LEU A 83 6.40 -11.97 -5.13
N VAL A 84 7.68 -12.09 -4.81
CA VAL A 84 8.37 -13.33 -4.45
C VAL A 84 8.91 -13.19 -3.03
N PRO A 85 8.54 -14.08 -2.09
CA PRO A 85 9.05 -14.05 -0.73
C PRO A 85 10.53 -14.41 -0.70
N CYS A 86 11.29 -13.75 0.18
CA CYS A 86 12.64 -14.12 0.53
C CYS A 86 12.67 -15.48 1.25
N ARG A 87 13.74 -16.25 1.02
CA ARG A 87 14.00 -17.55 1.68
C ARG A 87 15.30 -17.60 2.48
N CYS A 88 15.80 -16.45 2.92
CA CYS A 88 16.93 -16.40 3.84
C CYS A 88 16.61 -17.15 5.16
N SER A 89 17.63 -17.34 6.01
CA SER A 89 17.50 -18.10 7.26
C SER A 89 16.36 -17.62 8.17
N ILE A 90 16.09 -16.31 8.17
CA ILE A 90 15.00 -15.66 8.93
C ILE A 90 13.67 -15.76 8.18
N CYS A 91 13.64 -15.38 6.89
CA CYS A 91 12.41 -15.29 6.12
C CYS A 91 11.78 -16.65 5.85
N ALA A 92 12.58 -17.72 5.72
CA ALA A 92 12.08 -19.08 5.51
C ALA A 92 11.19 -19.59 6.65
N ARG A 93 11.35 -19.03 7.87
CA ARG A 93 10.58 -19.38 9.06
C ARG A 93 9.57 -18.30 9.47
N SER A 94 9.55 -17.18 8.74
CA SER A 94 8.70 -16.04 9.04
C SER A 94 7.33 -16.20 8.39
N VAL A 95 6.28 -15.84 9.12
CA VAL A 95 4.93 -15.66 8.57
C VAL A 95 4.81 -14.41 7.69
N SER A 96 5.78 -13.50 7.79
CA SER A 96 5.87 -12.25 7.03
C SER A 96 7.31 -12.05 6.51
N PRO A 97 7.72 -12.80 5.47
CA PRO A 97 9.04 -12.64 4.86
C PRO A 97 9.15 -11.31 4.11
N GLU A 98 10.39 -10.85 3.88
CA GLU A 98 10.68 -9.78 2.92
C GLU A 98 10.17 -10.19 1.52
N MET A 99 9.55 -9.26 0.79
CA MET A 99 8.92 -9.57 -0.51
C MET A 99 9.59 -8.77 -1.62
N TYR A 100 10.14 -9.46 -2.61
CA TYR A 100 10.75 -8.83 -3.78
C TYR A 100 9.76 -8.70 -4.93
N VAL A 101 9.76 -7.55 -5.61
CA VAL A 101 9.05 -7.41 -6.89
C VAL A 101 9.73 -8.28 -7.93
N PHE A 102 8.98 -9.17 -8.59
CA PHE A 102 9.51 -10.15 -9.55
C PHE A 102 10.37 -9.53 -10.65
N ASP A 103 9.98 -8.37 -11.20
CA ASP A 103 10.74 -7.68 -12.24
C ASP A 103 12.10 -7.16 -11.75
N VAL A 104 12.20 -6.79 -10.47
CA VAL A 104 13.48 -6.42 -9.86
C VAL A 104 14.32 -7.67 -9.70
N LEU A 105 13.76 -8.72 -9.09
CA LEU A 105 14.45 -10.00 -8.87
C LEU A 105 14.98 -10.60 -10.18
N ARG A 106 14.21 -10.48 -11.27
CA ARG A 106 14.59 -10.94 -12.61
C ARG A 106 15.81 -10.19 -13.16
N ARG A 107 15.91 -8.88 -12.95
CA ARG A 107 17.09 -8.09 -13.36
C ARG A 107 18.35 -8.52 -12.61
N PHE A 108 18.24 -8.71 -11.29
CA PHE A 108 19.34 -9.22 -10.47
C PHE A 108 19.80 -10.61 -10.93
N ALA A 109 18.86 -11.52 -11.17
CA ALA A 109 19.14 -12.88 -11.66
C ALA A 109 19.83 -12.86 -13.03
N ARG A 110 19.36 -12.01 -13.96
CA ARG A 110 19.97 -11.84 -15.30
C ARG A 110 21.40 -11.32 -15.21
N ASP A 111 21.64 -10.37 -14.32
CA ASP A 111 22.94 -9.74 -14.15
C ASP A 111 23.88 -10.57 -13.25
N GLY A 112 23.46 -11.77 -12.82
CA GLY A 112 24.24 -12.68 -11.98
C GLY A 112 24.51 -12.16 -10.57
N ARG A 113 23.65 -11.26 -10.07
CA ARG A 113 23.81 -10.62 -8.75
C ARG A 113 22.83 -11.19 -7.73
N GLY A 114 23.32 -11.35 -6.50
CA GLY A 114 22.47 -11.60 -5.34
C GLY A 114 21.71 -10.33 -4.91
N ILE A 115 20.61 -10.50 -4.20
CA ILE A 115 19.78 -9.43 -3.64
C ILE A 115 19.79 -9.52 -2.11
N GLN A 116 19.99 -8.39 -1.43
CA GLN A 116 20.06 -8.36 0.02
C GLN A 116 18.67 -8.36 0.68
N CYS A 117 18.45 -9.28 1.61
CA CYS A 117 17.27 -9.27 2.46
C CYS A 117 17.32 -8.12 3.47
N GLN A 118 16.24 -7.36 3.61
CA GLN A 118 16.18 -6.23 4.55
C GLN A 118 15.85 -6.63 5.99
N LEU A 119 15.51 -7.91 6.22
CA LEU A 119 15.26 -8.46 7.55
C LEU A 119 16.50 -9.16 8.13
N SER A 120 17.17 -10.00 7.33
CA SER A 120 18.36 -10.74 7.78
C SER A 120 19.69 -10.12 7.33
N TYR A 121 19.66 -9.17 6.40
CA TYR A 121 20.84 -8.60 5.74
C TYR A 121 21.67 -9.61 4.92
N GLU A 122 21.20 -10.86 4.79
CA GLU A 122 21.81 -11.89 3.97
C GLU A 122 21.66 -11.57 2.48
N LEU A 123 22.72 -11.80 1.72
CA LEU A 123 22.68 -11.76 0.27
C LEU A 123 22.11 -13.09 -0.25
N VAL A 124 20.94 -13.03 -0.87
CA VAL A 124 20.20 -14.20 -1.38
C VAL A 124 20.40 -14.29 -2.90
N ASP A 125 20.58 -15.49 -3.41
CA ASP A 125 20.67 -15.71 -4.85
C ASP A 125 19.30 -15.45 -5.53
N ALA A 126 19.26 -14.43 -6.39
CA ALA A 126 18.03 -14.01 -7.05
C ALA A 126 17.50 -15.05 -8.04
N ARG A 127 18.40 -15.83 -8.67
CA ARG A 127 18.04 -16.84 -9.66
C ARG A 127 17.40 -18.04 -8.96
N SER A 128 18.08 -18.65 -8.01
CA SER A 128 17.56 -19.76 -7.21
C SER A 128 16.22 -19.42 -6.57
N LEU A 129 16.05 -18.19 -6.06
CA LEU A 129 14.78 -17.76 -5.47
C LEU A 129 13.62 -17.75 -6.49
N ILE A 130 13.87 -17.31 -7.73
CA ILE A 130 12.89 -17.39 -8.82
C ILE A 130 12.63 -18.85 -9.19
N GLU A 131 13.68 -19.65 -9.36
CA GLU A 131 13.56 -21.04 -9.81
C GLU A 131 12.79 -21.91 -8.81
N GLU A 132 12.94 -21.62 -7.52
CA GLU A 132 12.23 -22.29 -6.44
C GLU A 132 10.76 -21.86 -6.30
N THR A 133 10.46 -20.60 -6.59
CA THR A 133 9.12 -20.03 -6.30
C THR A 133 8.22 -19.98 -7.53
N LEU A 134 8.78 -19.65 -8.71
CA LEU A 134 8.04 -19.45 -9.96
C LEU A 134 8.71 -20.25 -11.10
N PRO A 135 8.70 -21.59 -11.01
CA PRO A 135 9.41 -22.47 -11.96
C PRO A 135 8.92 -22.30 -13.41
N GLY A 136 7.64 -22.00 -13.64
CA GLY A 136 7.05 -21.84 -14.98
C GLY A 136 7.43 -20.55 -15.72
N ARG A 137 8.03 -19.57 -15.04
CA ARG A 137 8.33 -18.24 -15.62
C ARG A 137 9.74 -18.11 -16.20
N GLN A 138 10.44 -19.24 -16.40
CA GLN A 138 11.83 -19.28 -16.85
C GLN A 138 12.03 -19.14 -18.38
N GLY A 139 10.96 -18.96 -19.15
CA GLY A 139 11.07 -18.63 -20.59
C GLY A 139 11.58 -17.21 -20.83
N GLY A 140 12.46 -17.06 -21.83
CA GLY A 140 13.00 -15.77 -22.29
C GLY A 140 11.92 -14.71 -22.53
N VAL A 141 12.32 -13.44 -22.42
CA VAL A 141 11.48 -12.23 -22.35
C VAL A 141 10.63 -11.97 -23.62
N GLU A 142 10.65 -12.81 -24.65
CA GLU A 142 9.99 -12.49 -25.93
C GLU A 142 8.74 -13.35 -26.28
N GLU A 143 8.58 -14.59 -25.79
CA GLU A 143 7.56 -15.50 -26.35
C GLU A 143 6.13 -15.38 -25.79
N ILE A 144 5.93 -14.82 -24.59
CA ILE A 144 4.58 -14.81 -23.97
C ILE A 144 3.70 -13.66 -24.52
N VAL A 145 4.31 -12.60 -25.05
CA VAL A 145 3.57 -11.48 -25.63
C VAL A 145 3.06 -11.82 -27.04
N GLU A 146 3.78 -12.65 -27.81
CA GLU A 146 3.37 -13.05 -29.16
C GLU A 146 2.23 -14.10 -29.16
N ARG A 147 2.20 -15.04 -28.21
CA ARG A 147 1.17 -16.10 -28.21
C ARG A 147 -0.24 -15.61 -27.85
N VAL A 148 -0.38 -14.43 -27.24
CA VAL A 148 -1.70 -13.83 -26.93
C VAL A 148 -2.17 -12.89 -28.05
N SER A 149 -1.29 -12.57 -29.01
CA SER A 149 -1.52 -11.59 -30.08
C SER A 149 -1.72 -12.28 -31.43
N GLY A 150 -2.64 -13.24 -31.51
CA GLY A 150 -3.06 -13.81 -32.79
C GLY A 150 -3.81 -12.78 -33.64
N ALA A 151 -3.11 -12.00 -34.47
CA ALA A 151 -3.67 -11.34 -35.66
C ALA A 151 -2.57 -10.86 -36.63
N ALA A 152 -2.44 -11.63 -37.73
CA ALA A 152 -2.12 -11.26 -39.12
C ALA A 152 -0.89 -10.39 -39.46
N MET A 153 -0.15 -10.90 -40.46
CA MET A 153 0.96 -10.24 -41.16
C MET A 153 0.59 -8.94 -41.90
N ALA A 154 1.63 -8.10 -42.03
CA ALA A 154 1.98 -7.15 -43.12
C ALA A 154 1.84 -5.63 -42.81
N PRO A 155 2.64 -4.76 -43.47
CA PRO A 155 4.06 -4.85 -43.80
C PRO A 155 4.88 -3.67 -43.24
N ARG A 156 6.21 -3.77 -43.38
CA ARG A 156 7.23 -2.80 -42.94
C ARG A 156 7.01 -1.38 -43.48
N VAL A 157 7.11 -0.38 -42.60
CA VAL A 157 7.49 1.00 -42.97
C VAL A 157 8.54 1.51 -41.98
N SER A 158 9.60 2.05 -42.58
CA SER A 158 10.83 2.57 -41.98
C SER A 158 10.71 4.03 -41.49
N SER A 159 11.56 4.37 -40.50
CA SER A 159 11.97 5.72 -40.05
C SER A 159 10.88 6.55 -39.33
N VAL A 160 11.12 7.37 -38.29
CA VAL A 160 12.25 8.23 -37.89
C VAL A 160 12.29 8.32 -36.36
N GLY A 161 13.49 8.50 -35.79
CA GLY A 161 13.74 8.56 -34.35
C GLY A 161 13.16 9.77 -33.60
N GLY A 162 12.94 9.55 -32.31
CA GLY A 162 12.74 10.55 -31.28
C GLY A 162 12.95 9.88 -29.92
N VAL A 163 14.10 10.13 -29.30
CA VAL A 163 14.41 9.68 -27.94
C VAL A 163 13.50 10.46 -26.98
N MET A 164 12.46 9.84 -26.45
CA MET A 164 11.71 10.38 -25.32
C MET A 164 12.43 9.96 -24.03
N SER A 165 12.97 10.94 -23.30
CA SER A 165 13.52 10.77 -21.96
C SER A 165 12.46 10.20 -21.01
N ASP A 166 12.81 9.16 -20.24
CA ASP A 166 11.99 8.64 -19.15
C ASP A 166 11.76 9.73 -18.09
N VAL A 167 10.56 10.31 -18.08
CA VAL A 167 10.14 11.27 -17.06
C VAL A 167 9.80 10.49 -15.78
N VAL A 168 10.68 10.57 -14.77
CA VAL A 168 10.43 9.99 -13.44
C VAL A 168 9.31 10.77 -12.75
N LEU A 169 8.12 10.16 -12.64
CA LEU A 169 6.98 10.71 -11.90
C LEU A 169 7.20 10.58 -10.39
N ARG A 170 7.15 11.71 -9.67
CA ARG A 170 7.25 11.77 -8.19
C ARG A 170 5.88 11.47 -7.59
N GLU A 171 5.81 10.51 -6.67
CA GLU A 171 4.54 10.18 -5.99
C GLU A 171 4.45 10.94 -4.66
N VAL A 172 3.41 11.76 -4.50
CA VAL A 172 3.11 12.50 -3.27
C VAL A 172 1.78 12.01 -2.74
N PHE A 173 1.73 11.65 -1.46
CA PHE A 173 0.47 11.23 -0.84
C PHE A 173 -0.26 12.42 -0.23
N VAL A 174 -1.58 12.34 -0.13
CA VAL A 174 -2.37 13.30 0.64
C VAL A 174 -3.26 12.58 1.64
N SER A 175 -3.11 12.92 2.92
CA SER A 175 -3.98 12.47 4.01
C SER A 175 -4.96 13.60 4.35
N TYR A 176 -6.26 13.31 4.31
CA TYR A 176 -7.32 14.29 4.52
C TYR A 176 -8.63 13.60 4.95
N ALA A 177 -9.51 14.34 5.65
CA ALA A 177 -10.86 13.84 5.96
C ALA A 177 -11.79 14.03 4.76
N TRP A 178 -12.58 13.03 4.40
CA TRP A 178 -13.42 13.04 3.21
C TRP A 178 -14.56 14.08 3.25
N GLY A 179 -14.83 14.69 2.10
CA GLY A 179 -15.92 15.67 1.94
C GLY A 179 -15.64 17.05 2.54
N GLY A 180 -16.54 17.99 2.23
CA GLY A 180 -16.42 19.38 2.65
C GLY A 180 -15.17 20.07 2.10
N GLU A 181 -14.64 21.02 2.86
CA GLU A 181 -13.52 21.87 2.43
C GLU A 181 -12.22 21.09 2.18
N SER A 182 -12.00 19.99 2.90
CA SER A 182 -10.85 19.11 2.69
C SER A 182 -10.80 18.55 1.27
N GLU A 183 -11.95 18.10 0.72
CA GLU A 183 -12.02 17.55 -0.64
C GLU A 183 -11.69 18.64 -1.67
N GLU A 184 -12.23 19.85 -1.50
CA GLU A 184 -11.96 20.99 -2.39
C GLU A 184 -10.48 21.37 -2.40
N VAL A 185 -9.82 21.28 -1.25
CA VAL A 185 -8.39 21.53 -1.11
C VAL A 185 -7.59 20.47 -1.85
N VAL A 186 -7.95 19.21 -1.73
CA VAL A 186 -7.30 18.11 -2.45
C VAL A 186 -7.53 18.21 -3.96
N ASP A 187 -8.73 18.56 -4.40
CA ASP A 187 -9.03 18.86 -5.81
C ASP A 187 -8.16 20.01 -6.33
N GLY A 188 -7.95 21.05 -5.51
CA GLY A 188 -7.07 22.17 -5.82
C GLY A 188 -5.60 21.75 -5.96
N LEU A 189 -5.12 20.93 -5.03
CA LEU A 189 -3.76 20.37 -5.05
C LEU A 189 -3.53 19.49 -6.28
N GLU A 190 -4.47 18.61 -6.61
CA GLU A 190 -4.38 17.75 -7.78
C GLU A 190 -4.30 18.57 -9.06
N ARG A 191 -5.13 19.61 -9.19
CA ARG A 191 -5.07 20.56 -10.30
C ARG A 191 -3.74 21.30 -10.36
N ALA A 192 -3.19 21.74 -9.22
CA ALA A 192 -1.89 22.41 -9.16
C ALA A 192 -0.72 21.49 -9.54
N PHE A 193 -0.89 20.17 -9.41
CA PHE A 193 0.11 19.18 -9.79
C PHE A 193 -0.01 18.75 -11.26
N LEU A 194 -1.09 19.12 -11.97
CA LEU A 194 -1.23 18.87 -13.41
C LEU A 194 -0.11 19.56 -14.20
N GLY A 195 0.50 18.83 -15.13
CA GLY A 195 1.64 19.33 -15.90
C GLY A 195 2.95 19.42 -15.12
N LYS A 196 2.97 18.98 -13.86
CA LYS A 196 4.19 18.74 -13.08
C LYS A 196 4.54 17.25 -13.09
N ASN A 197 5.81 16.93 -12.88
CA ASN A 197 6.26 15.54 -12.70
C ASN A 197 5.91 15.01 -11.30
N ILE A 198 4.71 15.35 -10.81
CA ILE A 198 4.21 15.01 -9.48
C ILE A 198 2.83 14.39 -9.63
N LYS A 199 2.69 13.17 -9.13
CA LYS A 199 1.45 12.42 -9.07
C LYS A 199 0.92 12.45 -7.65
N LEU A 200 -0.20 13.13 -7.44
CA LEU A 200 -0.91 13.11 -6.17
C LEU A 200 -1.62 11.77 -5.99
N LEU A 201 -1.39 11.12 -4.87
CA LEU A 201 -2.04 9.88 -4.46
C LEU A 201 -2.98 10.23 -3.31
N ARG A 202 -4.27 10.33 -3.63
CA ARG A 202 -5.32 10.58 -2.63
C ARG A 202 -5.42 9.43 -1.66
N ASP A 203 -5.38 9.75 -0.38
CA ASP A 203 -5.91 8.85 0.61
C ASP A 203 -7.43 8.80 0.49
N LYS A 204 -7.97 7.58 0.35
CA LYS A 204 -9.40 7.37 0.10
C LYS A 204 -10.15 6.92 1.36
N ASN A 205 -9.80 7.50 2.50
CA ASN A 205 -10.32 7.07 3.79
C ASN A 205 -11.48 7.94 4.31
N GLU A 206 -12.70 7.50 4.02
CA GLU A 206 -13.65 7.19 5.09
C GLU A 206 -14.11 5.74 4.89
N VAL A 207 -13.72 4.88 5.83
CA VAL A 207 -14.21 3.52 6.11
C VAL A 207 -15.14 2.92 5.04
N GLY A 208 -14.53 2.29 4.03
CA GLY A 208 -15.11 1.09 3.43
C GLY A 208 -14.84 -0.10 4.35
N TYR A 209 -15.87 -0.85 4.70
CA TYR A 209 -15.78 -2.07 5.52
C TYR A 209 -14.56 -2.96 5.14
N ARG A 210 -13.67 -3.20 6.13
CA ARG A 210 -12.48 -4.11 6.14
C ARG A 210 -11.15 -3.65 5.50
N ASP A 211 -10.82 -2.36 5.50
CA ASP A 211 -9.44 -1.91 5.20
C ASP A 211 -8.57 -1.77 6.46
N SER A 212 -7.29 -2.20 6.39
CA SER A 212 -6.32 -2.05 7.49
C SER A 212 -5.40 -0.85 7.24
N ILE A 213 -5.61 0.21 8.02
CA ILE A 213 -4.87 1.48 7.96
C ILE A 213 -3.36 1.26 8.24
N ARG A 214 -3.00 0.20 8.97
CA ARG A 214 -1.60 -0.25 9.18
C ARG A 214 -0.89 -0.63 7.88
N GLU A 215 -1.60 -1.15 6.88
CA GLU A 215 -1.00 -1.56 5.60
C GLU A 215 -0.83 -0.41 4.62
N PHE A 216 -1.75 0.55 4.68
CA PHE A 216 -1.64 1.82 4.00
C PHE A 216 -0.35 2.52 4.41
N MET A 217 -0.04 2.55 5.72
CA MET A 217 1.19 3.16 6.22
C MET A 217 2.47 2.37 5.99
N ARG A 218 2.41 1.03 5.95
CA ARG A 218 3.55 0.22 5.49
C ARG A 218 3.91 0.53 4.03
N ARG A 219 2.93 0.90 3.19
CA ARG A 219 3.14 1.34 1.79
C ARG A 219 3.69 2.77 1.69
N LEU A 220 3.47 3.61 2.70
CA LEU A 220 4.06 4.96 2.84
C LEU A 220 5.52 4.93 3.36
N GLY A 221 6.27 3.83 3.14
CA GLY A 221 7.65 3.64 3.62
C GLY A 221 8.63 4.81 3.38
N ARG A 222 9.80 4.72 4.03
CA ARG A 222 10.87 5.74 4.01
C ARG A 222 11.11 6.28 2.57
N GLY A 223 10.92 7.59 2.38
CA GLY A 223 11.26 8.31 1.14
C GLY A 223 10.13 9.04 0.41
N ARG A 224 8.86 8.94 0.85
CA ARG A 224 7.73 9.64 0.20
C ARG A 224 7.19 10.80 1.03
N TYR A 225 6.93 11.92 0.34
CA TYR A 225 6.30 13.14 0.86
C TYR A 225 4.79 12.96 1.06
N VAL A 226 4.26 13.56 2.13
CA VAL A 226 2.84 13.48 2.50
C VAL A 226 2.28 14.88 2.71
N VAL A 227 1.33 15.30 1.90
CA VAL A 227 0.50 16.48 2.18
C VAL A 227 -0.54 16.09 3.23
N VAL A 228 -0.68 16.86 4.30
CA VAL A 228 -1.66 16.57 5.36
C VAL A 228 -2.63 17.74 5.45
N VAL A 229 -3.89 17.52 5.07
CA VAL A 229 -4.95 18.54 5.17
C VAL A 229 -5.62 18.42 6.54
N VAL A 230 -5.27 19.33 7.44
CA VAL A 230 -5.65 19.26 8.85
C VAL A 230 -6.79 20.25 9.12
N GLY A 231 -7.95 19.72 9.49
CA GLY A 231 -9.08 20.47 10.06
C GLY A 231 -9.64 19.75 11.27
N LYS A 232 -10.75 20.25 11.83
CA LYS A 232 -11.37 19.62 13.01
C LYS A 232 -11.76 18.17 12.75
N LYS A 233 -12.45 17.92 11.63
CA LYS A 233 -12.87 16.58 11.20
C LYS A 233 -11.70 15.60 11.08
N TYR A 234 -10.52 16.08 10.67
CA TYR A 234 -9.31 15.28 10.59
C TYR A 234 -8.81 14.89 11.99
N LEU A 235 -8.74 15.86 12.91
CA LEU A 235 -8.16 15.68 14.25
C LEU A 235 -9.05 14.86 15.21
N GLU A 236 -10.34 14.77 14.90
CA GLU A 236 -11.33 13.94 15.60
C GLU A 236 -11.53 12.56 14.93
N SER A 237 -10.93 12.32 13.76
CA SER A 237 -11.08 11.05 13.03
C SER A 237 -10.06 10.01 13.52
N PRO A 238 -10.49 8.82 13.98
CA PRO A 238 -9.59 7.73 14.36
C PRO A 238 -8.63 7.34 13.22
N SER A 239 -9.13 7.29 12.00
CA SER A 239 -8.33 6.90 10.84
C SER A 239 -7.23 7.92 10.52
N CYS A 240 -7.58 9.20 10.43
CA CYS A 240 -6.63 10.27 10.15
C CYS A 240 -5.59 10.44 11.27
N MET A 241 -6.01 10.27 12.53
CA MET A 241 -5.10 10.35 13.68
C MET A 241 -4.22 9.12 13.81
N PHE A 242 -4.68 7.95 13.39
CA PHE A 242 -3.83 6.77 13.27
C PHE A 242 -2.68 7.07 12.29
N GLU A 243 -2.99 7.62 11.12
CA GLU A 243 -1.97 8.01 10.15
C GLU A 243 -0.98 9.04 10.68
N LEU A 244 -1.51 10.11 11.27
CA LEU A 244 -0.69 11.21 11.74
C LEU A 244 0.23 10.79 12.90
N THR A 245 -0.25 9.94 13.81
CA THR A 245 0.54 9.47 14.97
C THR A 245 1.66 8.52 14.58
N GLU A 246 1.44 7.64 13.60
CA GLU A 246 2.47 6.76 13.07
C GLU A 246 3.52 7.56 12.27
N LEU A 247 3.08 8.54 11.45
CA LEU A 247 4.01 9.46 10.78
C LEU A 247 4.86 10.23 11.80
N ALA A 248 4.23 10.76 12.86
CA ALA A 248 4.89 11.49 13.94
C ALA A 248 5.84 10.62 14.77
N SER A 249 5.70 9.30 14.72
CA SER A 249 6.59 8.35 15.38
C SER A 249 7.91 8.11 14.61
N SER A 250 8.03 8.62 13.37
CA SER A 250 9.27 8.56 12.60
C SER A 250 10.23 9.73 12.90
N GLU A 251 11.54 9.48 12.82
CA GLU A 251 12.59 10.49 13.08
C GLU A 251 12.56 11.67 12.09
N ASP A 252 12.02 11.47 10.89
CA ASP A 252 11.97 12.47 9.80
C ASP A 252 10.56 13.02 9.55
N PHE A 253 9.72 13.10 10.59
CA PHE A 253 8.33 13.56 10.44
C PHE A 253 8.24 14.97 9.80
N ARG A 254 9.03 15.93 10.29
CA ARG A 254 9.09 17.31 9.77
C ARG A 254 9.62 17.39 8.34
N GLY A 255 10.49 16.46 7.94
CA GLY A 255 11.03 16.36 6.58
C GLY A 255 9.99 15.93 5.55
N ARG A 256 9.02 15.13 6.01
CA ARG A 256 8.12 14.38 5.13
C ARG A 256 6.74 14.99 4.98
N ILE A 257 6.26 15.77 5.94
CA ILE A 257 4.91 16.33 5.88
C ILE A 257 4.87 17.73 5.25
N PHE A 258 3.81 18.00 4.50
CA PHE A 258 3.44 19.31 3.96
C PHE A 258 2.04 19.65 4.49
N PRO A 259 1.95 20.26 5.68
CA PRO A 259 0.67 20.52 6.33
C PRO A 259 -0.08 21.66 5.63
N VAL A 260 -1.39 21.49 5.47
CA VAL A 260 -2.35 22.47 4.95
C VAL A 260 -3.45 22.62 5.99
N LEU A 261 -3.52 23.78 6.65
CA LEU A 261 -4.45 23.99 7.77
C LEU A 261 -5.77 24.60 7.32
N LEU A 262 -6.87 23.91 7.62
CA LEU A 262 -8.22 24.46 7.50
C LEU A 262 -8.50 25.44 8.64
N PRO A 263 -9.40 26.42 8.45
CA PRO A 263 -9.71 27.43 9.47
C PRO A 263 -10.23 26.85 10.79
N ASP A 264 -10.91 25.71 10.70
CA ASP A 264 -11.51 25.02 11.84
C ASP A 264 -10.51 24.15 12.63
N ALA A 265 -9.25 24.05 12.20
CA ALA A 265 -8.28 23.13 12.79
C ALA A 265 -8.00 23.42 14.27
N GLY A 266 -8.00 24.69 14.71
CA GLY A 266 -7.85 25.07 16.12
C GLY A 266 -6.50 24.70 16.79
N VAL A 267 -5.56 24.04 16.10
CA VAL A 267 -4.31 23.49 16.66
C VAL A 267 -3.27 24.54 17.08
N PHE A 268 -3.43 25.79 16.67
CA PHE A 268 -2.54 26.87 17.10
C PHE A 268 -2.98 27.52 18.42
N SER A 269 -4.23 27.35 18.83
CA SER A 269 -4.72 27.80 20.13
C SER A 269 -4.44 26.75 21.21
N PRO A 270 -3.83 27.11 22.35
CA PRO A 270 -3.73 26.20 23.50
C PRO A 270 -5.08 25.63 23.92
N VAL A 271 -6.15 26.44 23.86
CA VAL A 271 -7.52 26.02 24.17
C VAL A 271 -8.00 24.96 23.17
N GLY A 272 -7.79 25.19 21.88
CA GLY A 272 -8.17 24.21 20.84
C GLY A 272 -7.43 22.87 20.98
N VAL A 273 -6.14 22.89 21.33
CA VAL A 273 -5.39 21.66 21.62
C VAL A 273 -5.96 20.93 22.84
N ILE A 274 -6.31 21.67 23.90
CA ILE A 274 -6.96 21.10 25.10
C ILE A 274 -8.32 20.49 24.75
N ASP A 275 -9.10 21.12 23.87
CA ASP A 275 -10.40 20.60 23.44
C ASP A 275 -10.27 19.25 22.71
N TYR A 276 -9.26 19.07 21.86
CA TYR A 276 -8.97 17.77 21.26
C TYR A 276 -8.51 16.73 22.29
N VAL A 277 -7.68 17.13 23.26
CA VAL A 277 -7.28 16.22 24.35
C VAL A 277 -8.52 15.73 25.11
N LYS A 278 -9.45 16.64 25.44
CA LYS A 278 -10.72 16.30 26.09
C LYS A 278 -11.58 15.37 25.23
N TYR A 279 -11.70 15.65 23.93
CA TYR A 279 -12.43 14.80 22.99
C TYR A 279 -11.95 13.33 23.05
N TRP A 280 -10.64 13.11 22.97
CA TRP A 280 -10.06 11.77 23.02
C TRP A 280 -10.17 11.13 24.41
N GLU A 281 -10.09 11.91 25.49
CA GLU A 281 -10.35 11.43 26.86
C GLU A 281 -11.79 10.95 27.06
N GLU A 282 -12.76 11.67 26.49
CA GLU A 282 -14.17 11.27 26.52
C GLU A 282 -14.40 9.97 25.74
N LYS A 283 -13.77 9.81 24.57
CA LYS A 283 -13.82 8.56 23.80
C LYS A 283 -13.22 7.36 24.53
N ILE A 284 -12.11 7.56 25.23
CA ILE A 284 -11.51 6.54 26.10
C ILE A 284 -12.49 6.16 27.21
N ARG A 285 -13.06 7.16 27.90
CA ARG A 285 -14.00 6.94 29.01
C ARG A 285 -15.26 6.20 28.56
N GLU A 286 -15.81 6.56 27.40
CA GLU A 286 -16.99 5.91 26.81
C GLU A 286 -16.73 4.41 26.59
N LEU A 287 -15.59 4.06 25.99
CA LEU A 287 -15.23 2.66 25.74
C LEU A 287 -14.92 1.90 27.03
N ASP A 288 -14.18 2.51 27.97
CA ASP A 288 -13.85 1.88 29.26
C ASP A 288 -15.11 1.56 30.10
N LEU A 289 -16.14 2.40 30.05
CA LEU A 289 -17.42 2.14 30.73
C LEU A 289 -18.18 0.98 30.08
N LYS A 290 -18.36 1.02 28.75
CA LYS A 290 -19.03 -0.04 28.00
C LYS A 290 -18.33 -1.41 28.12
N LEU A 291 -16.99 -1.41 28.20
CA LEU A 291 -16.21 -2.63 28.36
C LEU A 291 -16.47 -3.33 29.71
N LYS A 292 -16.80 -2.57 30.76
CA LYS A 292 -17.12 -3.12 32.10
C LYS A 292 -18.51 -3.76 32.18
N GLU A 293 -19.38 -3.47 31.21
CA GLU A 293 -20.76 -3.99 31.17
C GLU A 293 -20.86 -5.38 30.51
N VAL A 294 -19.75 -5.93 29.99
CA VAL A 294 -19.73 -7.18 29.20
C VAL A 294 -18.80 -8.22 29.85
N GLU A 295 -19.22 -9.49 29.89
CA GLU A 295 -18.37 -10.60 30.39
C GLU A 295 -17.18 -10.90 29.45
N SER A 296 -16.02 -11.22 30.03
CA SER A 296 -14.69 -11.06 29.45
C SER A 296 -14.25 -12.15 28.45
N THR A 297 -15.07 -12.50 27.47
CA THR A 297 -14.64 -13.47 26.44
C THR A 297 -14.40 -12.73 25.12
N ASP A 298 -13.12 -12.49 24.84
CA ASP A 298 -12.56 -12.05 23.54
C ASP A 298 -12.78 -10.57 23.11
N LEU A 299 -12.41 -9.62 23.98
CA LEU A 299 -12.49 -8.16 23.73
C LEU A 299 -11.13 -7.50 23.42
N GLY A 300 -10.13 -8.27 22.98
CA GLY A 300 -8.75 -7.79 22.78
C GLY A 300 -8.64 -6.62 21.80
N TRP A 301 -9.42 -6.62 20.72
CA TRP A 301 -9.43 -5.53 19.74
C TRP A 301 -9.97 -4.20 20.32
N ILE A 302 -10.88 -4.24 21.30
CA ILE A 302 -11.39 -3.03 21.98
C ILE A 302 -10.30 -2.43 22.87
N GLN A 303 -9.53 -3.28 23.56
CA GLN A 303 -8.39 -2.84 24.35
C GLN A 303 -7.29 -2.22 23.47
N GLU A 304 -7.07 -2.75 22.27
CA GLU A 304 -6.18 -2.14 21.27
C GLU A 304 -6.68 -0.74 20.85
N GLU A 305 -7.98 -0.57 20.64
CA GLU A 305 -8.59 0.71 20.25
C GLU A 305 -8.45 1.76 21.36
N ILE A 306 -8.71 1.39 22.63
CA ILE A 306 -8.48 2.25 23.79
C ILE A 306 -7.00 2.65 23.89
N SER A 307 -6.10 1.69 23.66
CA SER A 307 -4.66 1.95 23.67
C SER A 307 -4.26 2.92 22.55
N PHE A 308 -4.90 2.83 21.38
CA PHE A 308 -4.72 3.78 20.29
C PHE A 308 -5.18 5.18 20.67
N TYR A 309 -6.39 5.36 21.21
CA TYR A 309 -6.88 6.68 21.64
C TYR A 309 -5.97 7.31 22.70
N ARG A 310 -5.41 6.51 23.62
CA ARG A 310 -4.41 6.98 24.59
C ARG A 310 -3.14 7.50 23.91
N ARG A 311 -2.66 6.83 22.84
CA ARG A 311 -1.52 7.32 22.03
C ARG A 311 -1.85 8.64 21.33
N VAL A 312 -3.04 8.74 20.72
CA VAL A 312 -3.51 9.98 20.06
C VAL A 312 -3.52 11.14 21.04
N ARG A 313 -4.14 10.94 22.21
CA ARG A 313 -4.21 11.93 23.29
C ARG A 313 -2.82 12.47 23.67
N VAL A 314 -1.84 11.59 23.87
CA VAL A 314 -0.46 11.99 24.23
C VAL A 314 0.24 12.71 23.06
N ALA A 315 -0.03 12.29 21.83
CA ALA A 315 0.60 12.86 20.64
C ALA A 315 0.07 14.26 20.29
N MET A 316 -1.13 14.65 20.73
CA MET A 316 -1.75 15.93 20.35
C MET A 316 -0.87 17.15 20.59
N ALA A 317 -0.28 17.26 21.78
CA ALA A 317 0.57 18.40 22.11
C ALA A 317 1.84 18.45 21.22
N ARG A 318 2.45 17.29 20.97
CA ARG A 318 3.62 17.17 20.10
C ARG A 318 3.27 17.53 18.66
N ILE A 319 2.17 17.00 18.12
CA ILE A 319 1.71 17.29 16.76
C ILE A 319 1.42 18.78 16.60
N ALA A 320 0.68 19.39 17.53
CA ALA A 320 0.37 20.81 17.50
C ALA A 320 1.64 21.68 17.56
N GLY A 321 2.61 21.30 18.40
CA GLY A 321 3.92 21.96 18.48
C GLY A 321 4.68 21.92 17.16
N ILE A 322 4.71 20.76 16.51
CA ILE A 322 5.40 20.59 15.21
C ILE A 322 4.69 21.41 14.12
N LEU A 323 3.36 21.34 14.02
CA LEU A 323 2.60 22.10 13.03
C LEU A 323 2.80 23.61 13.19
N ARG A 324 2.86 24.10 14.44
CA ARG A 324 3.14 25.51 14.74
C ARG A 324 4.55 25.90 14.33
N ASP A 325 5.55 25.10 14.69
CA ASP A 325 6.97 25.34 14.35
C ASP A 325 7.26 25.23 12.85
N MET A 326 6.43 24.51 12.08
CA MET A 326 6.52 24.46 10.62
C MET A 326 5.96 25.72 9.93
N ASN A 327 5.36 26.66 10.69
CA ASN A 327 4.59 27.77 10.14
C ASN A 327 3.57 27.28 9.09
N ALA A 328 2.89 26.17 9.43
CA ALA A 328 1.91 25.56 8.55
C ALA A 328 0.87 26.60 8.13
N ARG A 329 0.76 26.84 6.82
CA ARG A 329 -0.06 27.94 6.32
C ARG A 329 -1.52 27.54 6.25
N SER A 330 -2.36 28.55 6.35
CA SER A 330 -3.79 28.38 6.15
C SER A 330 -4.10 28.05 4.69
N VAL A 331 -5.23 27.39 4.48
CA VAL A 331 -5.74 27.03 3.16
C VAL A 331 -5.94 28.26 2.26
N GLU A 332 -6.32 29.42 2.80
CA GLU A 332 -6.48 30.66 2.02
C GLU A 332 -5.15 31.14 1.43
N SER A 333 -4.04 31.00 2.16
CA SER A 333 -2.71 31.34 1.66
C SER A 333 -2.30 30.40 0.51
N HIS A 334 -2.67 29.13 0.59
CA HIS A 334 -2.43 28.18 -0.47
C HIS A 334 -3.34 28.40 -1.68
N ARG A 335 -4.64 28.68 -1.48
CA ARG A 335 -5.59 28.98 -2.57
C ARG A 335 -5.17 30.23 -3.35
N SER A 336 -4.81 31.31 -2.66
CA SER A 336 -4.38 32.58 -3.28
C SER A 336 -3.05 32.46 -4.06
N SER A 337 -2.17 31.54 -3.66
CA SER A 337 -0.92 31.25 -4.39
C SER A 337 -1.06 30.13 -5.42
N SER A 338 -2.25 29.55 -5.62
CA SER A 338 -2.48 28.34 -6.42
C SER A 338 -1.55 27.19 -6.02
N TYR A 339 -1.35 27.01 -4.71
CA TYR A 339 -0.53 25.96 -4.10
C TYR A 339 0.96 25.99 -4.50
N ARG A 340 1.46 27.09 -5.08
CA ARG A 340 2.84 27.23 -5.58
C ARG A 340 3.89 26.87 -4.54
N GLU A 341 3.66 27.21 -3.27
CA GLU A 341 4.63 26.95 -2.21
C GLU A 341 4.77 25.47 -1.88
N ILE A 342 3.67 24.72 -1.89
CA ILE A 342 3.69 23.26 -1.68
C ILE A 342 4.37 22.59 -2.87
N VAL A 343 4.05 23.01 -4.10
CA VAL A 343 4.69 22.53 -5.32
C VAL A 343 6.20 22.78 -5.26
N SER A 344 6.63 24.01 -4.96
CA SER A 344 8.03 24.39 -4.88
C SER A 344 8.78 23.64 -3.77
N ALA A 345 8.17 23.49 -2.59
CA ALA A 345 8.79 22.79 -1.47
C ALA A 345 8.99 21.29 -1.77
N ILE A 346 8.04 20.65 -2.47
CA ILE A 346 8.16 19.27 -2.95
C ILE A 346 9.22 19.19 -4.07
N GLU A 347 9.24 20.14 -5.01
CA GLU A 347 10.22 20.17 -6.12
C GLU A 347 11.66 20.35 -5.61
N THR A 348 11.87 21.24 -4.64
CA THR A 348 13.20 21.61 -4.10
C THR A 348 13.79 20.52 -3.23
N ARG A 349 12.99 19.88 -2.37
CA ARG A 349 13.48 18.76 -1.54
C ARG A 349 13.78 17.50 -2.34
N SER A 350 13.22 17.37 -3.54
CA SER A 350 13.49 16.25 -4.46
C SER A 350 14.85 16.37 -5.19
N GLY A 351 15.59 17.47 -5.01
CA GLY A 351 16.91 17.71 -5.61
C GLY A 351 18.09 17.46 -4.68
N GLY A 352 17.85 17.15 -3.40
CA GLY A 352 18.88 16.79 -2.42
C GLY A 352 18.81 15.31 -2.10
N ALA A 353 19.49 14.49 -2.91
CA ALA A 353 19.95 13.19 -2.46
C ALA A 353 21.43 13.37 -2.08
N ASP A 354 21.67 13.79 -0.83
CA ASP A 354 22.93 13.56 -0.12
C ASP A 354 22.64 12.62 1.05
#